data_AF-A0A1D6HC64-F1
#
_entry.id   AF-A0A1D6HC64-F1
#
_cell.length_a   1.000
_cell.length_b   1.000
_cell.length_c   1.000
_cell.angle_alpha   90.00
_cell.angle_beta   90.00
_cell.angle_gamma   90.00
#
_symmetry.space_group_name_H-M   'P 1'
#
loop_
_entity.id
_entity.type
_entity.pdbx_description
1 polymer ?
#
loop_
_entity_poly.entity_id
_entity_poly.type
_entity_poly.pdbx_seq_one_letter_code
_entity_poly.pdbx_strand_id
1 'polypeptide(L)'
;MMERVLGPLPYHMFKRADRHSDKYIRKGRLNWPEGCTSRESMKAVMKLSRLQNLVMQNVDQAAGDFIDLLQGLLKYDPSSRLTAREALRHPFFTQGFWRR
;
A
#
# COMPACT_ATOMS: atom_id res chain seq x y z
N MET A 1 3.72 1.55 -9.47
CA MET A 1 4.54 1.40 -8.25
C MET A 1 3.70 0.95 -7.06
N MET A 2 2.82 1.79 -6.51
CA MET A 2 2.02 1.40 -5.33
C MET A 2 1.17 0.15 -5.56
N GLU A 3 0.55 0.00 -6.73
CA GLU A 3 -0.31 -1.17 -7.00
C GLU A 3 0.44 -2.52 -6.97
N ARG A 4 1.77 -2.49 -7.19
CA ARG A 4 2.62 -3.67 -7.06
C ARG A 4 2.82 -4.08 -5.60
N VAL A 5 2.88 -3.12 -4.69
CA VAL A 5 3.14 -3.38 -3.26
C VAL A 5 1.83 -3.63 -2.51
N LEU A 6 0.81 -2.80 -2.75
CA LEU A 6 -0.43 -2.74 -1.95
C LEU A 6 -1.67 -3.33 -2.65
N GLY A 7 -1.60 -3.61 -3.95
CA GLY A 7 -2.76 -4.05 -4.74
C GLY A 7 -3.44 -2.92 -5.51
N PRO A 8 -4.49 -3.20 -6.30
CA PRO A 8 -5.07 -2.22 -7.23
C PRO A 8 -5.68 -1.01 -6.49
N LEU A 9 -5.57 0.16 -7.11
CA LEU A 9 -6.25 1.36 -6.61
C LEU A 9 -7.77 1.23 -6.78
N PRO A 10 -8.58 1.64 -5.78
CA PRO A 10 -10.02 1.60 -5.88
C PRO A 10 -10.57 2.50 -7.00
N TYR A 11 -11.56 1.99 -7.74
CA TYR A 11 -12.08 2.67 -8.93
C TYR A 11 -12.70 4.06 -8.65
N HIS A 12 -13.36 4.22 -7.49
CA HIS A 12 -13.96 5.49 -7.11
C HIS A 12 -12.91 6.60 -6.90
N MET A 13 -11.67 6.24 -6.58
CA MET A 13 -10.59 7.22 -6.46
C MET A 13 -10.17 7.76 -7.83
N PHE A 14 -10.18 6.94 -8.87
CA PHE A 14 -9.96 7.42 -10.24
C PHE A 14 -11.07 8.36 -10.70
N LYS A 15 -12.32 8.07 -10.35
CA LYS A 15 -13.46 8.95 -10.66
C LYS A 15 -13.39 10.31 -9.97
N ARG A 16 -12.82 10.37 -8.77
CA ARG A 16 -12.68 11.59 -7.98
C ARG A 16 -11.41 12.38 -8.29
N ALA A 17 -10.51 11.83 -9.09
CA ALA A 17 -9.24 12.45 -9.41
C ALA A 17 -9.44 13.71 -10.27
N ASP A 18 -8.56 14.70 -10.10
CA ASP A 18 -8.63 15.95 -10.86
C ASP A 18 -8.22 15.74 -12.34
N ARG A 19 -8.48 16.76 -13.17
CA ARG A 19 -8.08 16.73 -14.59
C ARG A 19 -6.56 16.66 -14.79
N HIS A 20 -5.75 17.13 -13.83
CA HIS A 20 -4.29 17.06 -13.94
C HIS A 20 -3.78 15.62 -13.82
N SER A 21 -4.58 14.73 -13.25
CA SER A 21 -4.28 13.31 -13.11
C SER A 21 -4.55 12.46 -14.36
N ASP A 22 -5.23 13.00 -15.38
CA ASP A 22 -5.63 12.27 -16.59
C ASP A 22 -4.45 11.60 -17.33
N LYS A 23 -3.26 12.22 -17.30
CA LYS A 23 -2.04 11.63 -17.90
C LYS A 23 -1.61 10.31 -17.22
N TYR A 24 -2.00 10.11 -15.97
CA TYR A 24 -1.71 8.91 -15.19
C TYR A 24 -2.84 7.88 -15.24
N ILE A 25 -4.02 8.22 -15.77
CA ILE A 25 -5.20 7.36 -15.74
C ILE A 25 -5.68 7.08 -17.16
N ARG A 26 -5.82 5.81 -17.54
CA ARG A 26 -6.33 5.41 -18.86
C ARG A 26 -7.36 4.30 -18.69
N LYS A 27 -8.55 4.50 -19.28
CA LYS A 27 -9.68 3.53 -19.22
C LYS A 27 -10.02 3.07 -17.79
N GLY A 28 -9.99 3.99 -16.82
CA GLY A 28 -10.34 3.70 -15.42
C GLY A 28 -9.31 2.89 -14.65
N ARG A 29 -8.06 2.85 -15.12
CA ARG A 29 -6.91 2.20 -14.48
C ARG A 29 -5.68 3.10 -14.59
N LEU A 30 -4.63 2.80 -13.83
CA LEU A 30 -3.34 3.48 -13.99
C LEU A 30 -2.82 3.25 -15.42
N ASN A 31 -2.29 4.30 -16.05
CA ASN A 31 -1.62 4.26 -17.36
C ASN A 31 -0.23 3.62 -17.20
N TRP A 32 -0.20 2.33 -16.89
CA TRP A 32 1.00 1.55 -16.64
C TRP A 32 0.78 0.11 -17.11
N PRO A 33 1.74 -0.51 -17.83
CA PRO A 33 3.10 -0.05 -18.10
C PRO A 33 3.26 0.91 -19.29
N GLU A 34 2.22 1.16 -20.08
CA GLU A 34 2.31 1.90 -21.35
C GLU A 34 2.72 3.37 -21.15
N GLY A 35 2.36 3.97 -20.01
CA GLY A 35 2.78 5.32 -19.63
C GLY A 35 4.13 5.39 -18.89
N CYS A 36 4.94 4.31 -18.88
CA CYS A 36 6.24 4.32 -18.22
C CYS A 36 7.25 5.22 -18.94
N THR A 37 8.08 5.93 -18.17
CA THR A 37 9.11 6.82 -18.73
C THR A 37 10.27 6.06 -19.38
N SER A 38 10.63 4.88 -18.86
CA SER A 38 11.74 4.07 -19.37
C SER A 38 11.60 2.59 -19.03
N ARG A 39 12.34 1.74 -19.75
CA ARG A 39 12.40 0.29 -19.49
C ARG A 39 13.02 -0.01 -18.13
N GLU A 40 13.96 0.81 -17.69
CA GLU A 40 14.65 0.72 -16.40
C GLU A 40 13.66 1.00 -15.26
N SER A 41 12.81 2.03 -15.42
CA SER A 41 11.72 2.33 -14.49
C SER A 41 10.73 1.16 -14.41
N MET A 42 10.37 0.59 -15.56
CA MET A 42 9.50 -0.60 -15.61
C MET A 42 10.10 -1.78 -14.84
N LYS A 43 11.37 -2.10 -15.09
CA LYS A 43 12.08 -3.18 -14.39
C LYS A 43 12.15 -2.91 -12.88
N ALA A 44 12.43 -1.67 -12.47
CA ALA A 44 12.49 -1.31 -11.05
C ALA A 44 11.15 -1.56 -10.35
N VAL A 45 10.04 -1.15 -10.95
CA VAL A 45 8.69 -1.37 -10.40
C VAL A 45 8.32 -2.86 -10.39
N MET A 46 8.73 -3.64 -11.40
CA MET A 46 8.47 -5.08 -11.44
C MET A 46 9.22 -5.87 -10.38
N LYS A 47 10.42 -5.41 -9.97
CA LYS A 47 11.21 -6.00 -8.88
C LYS A 47 10.65 -5.75 -7.48
N LEU A 48 9.70 -4.82 -7.33
CA LEU A 48 9.08 -4.55 -6.03
C LEU A 48 8.30 -5.77 -5.56
N SER A 49 8.51 -6.12 -4.29
CA SER A 49 7.81 -7.20 -3.61
C SER A 49 6.49 -6.69 -3.02
N ARG A 50 5.54 -7.62 -2.79
CA ARG A 50 4.30 -7.35 -2.05
C ARG A 50 4.63 -6.94 -0.60
N LEU A 51 3.77 -6.13 0.01
CA LEU A 51 3.96 -5.68 1.41
C LEU A 51 4.24 -6.84 2.38
N GLN A 52 3.47 -7.93 2.26
CA GLN A 52 3.63 -9.12 3.09
C GLN A 52 5.04 -9.71 2.97
N ASN A 53 5.54 -9.89 1.73
CA ASN A 53 6.87 -10.42 1.48
C ASN A 53 7.96 -9.52 2.03
N LEU A 54 7.81 -8.19 1.91
CA LEU A 54 8.75 -7.23 2.46
C LEU A 54 8.83 -7.35 4.00
N VAL A 55 7.68 -7.50 4.68
CA VAL A 55 7.68 -7.65 6.13
C VAL A 55 8.25 -9.01 6.54
N MET A 56 7.83 -10.10 5.91
CA MET A 56 8.27 -11.45 6.24
C MET A 56 9.79 -11.66 6.03
N GLN A 57 10.42 -10.88 5.15
CA GLN A 57 11.87 -10.91 4.96
C GLN A 57 12.66 -10.20 6.07
N ASN A 58 12.00 -9.33 6.85
CA ASN A 58 12.67 -8.44 7.80
C ASN A 58 12.16 -8.59 9.24
N VAL A 59 11.08 -9.33 9.47
CA VAL A 59 10.42 -9.45 10.77
C VAL A 59 10.02 -10.90 11.01
N ASP A 60 10.64 -11.54 12.01
CA ASP A 60 10.38 -12.95 12.34
C ASP A 60 9.19 -13.10 13.30
N GLN A 61 9.13 -12.30 14.36
CA GLN A 61 8.10 -12.37 15.41
C GLN A 61 7.08 -11.23 15.22
N ALA A 62 5.78 -11.52 15.39
CA ALA A 62 4.67 -10.57 15.20
C ALA A 62 4.50 -10.00 13.77
N ALA A 63 5.06 -10.66 12.75
CA ALA A 63 4.91 -10.26 11.35
C ALA A 63 3.44 -10.10 10.93
N GLY A 64 2.55 -10.96 11.43
CA GLY A 64 1.11 -10.89 11.16
C GLY A 64 0.48 -9.58 11.64
N ASP A 65 0.62 -9.27 12.92
CA ASP A 65 0.05 -8.04 13.50
C ASP A 65 0.69 -6.77 12.90
N PHE A 66 1.97 -6.83 12.54
CA PHE A 66 2.63 -5.72 11.87
C PHE A 66 2.13 -5.51 10.44
N ILE A 67 1.94 -6.60 9.69
CA ILE A 67 1.34 -6.55 8.35
C ILE A 67 -0.07 -5.96 8.43
N ASP A 68 -0.89 -6.40 9.39
CA ASP A 68 -2.26 -5.90 9.56
C ASP A 68 -2.28 -4.39 9.85
N LEU A 69 -1.43 -3.94 10.78
CA LEU A 69 -1.25 -2.52 11.07
C LEU A 69 -0.85 -1.72 9.81
N LEU A 70 0.16 -2.19 9.07
CA LEU A 70 0.63 -1.51 7.87
C LEU A 70 -0.44 -1.50 6.77
N GLN A 71 -1.19 -2.59 6.59
CA GLN A 71 -2.31 -2.62 5.66
C GLN A 71 -3.38 -1.59 6.04
N GLY A 72 -3.71 -1.47 7.33
CA GLY A 72 -4.64 -0.45 7.83
C GLY A 72 -4.16 0.98 7.58
N LEU A 73 -2.89 1.26 7.86
CA LEU A 73 -2.27 2.59 7.68
C LEU A 73 -2.08 2.97 6.21
N LEU A 74 -1.80 2.00 5.34
CA LEU A 74 -1.51 2.22 3.91
C LEU A 74 -2.72 2.03 2.99
N LYS A 75 -3.93 1.88 3.54
CA LYS A 75 -5.17 1.85 2.74
C LYS A 75 -5.27 3.09 1.85
N TYR A 76 -5.61 2.86 0.58
CA TYR A 76 -5.75 3.95 -0.39
C TYR A 76 -6.84 4.94 -0.01
N ASP A 77 -8.04 4.44 0.27
CA ASP A 77 -9.18 5.28 0.61
C ASP A 77 -9.02 5.87 2.02
N PRO A 78 -8.86 7.20 2.15
CA PRO A 78 -8.66 7.86 3.44
C PRO A 78 -9.82 7.62 4.42
N SER A 79 -11.05 7.47 3.93
CA SER A 79 -12.23 7.24 4.78
C SER A 79 -12.22 5.86 5.43
N SER A 80 -11.46 4.92 4.88
CA SER A 80 -11.31 3.55 5.41
C SER A 80 -9.94 3.29 6.06
N ARG A 81 -9.04 4.29 6.00
CA ARG A 81 -7.67 4.21 6.50
C ARG A 81 -7.65 4.34 8.00
N LEU A 82 -6.83 3.53 8.65
CA LEU A 82 -6.66 3.54 10.09
C LEU A 82 -6.17 4.92 10.56
N THR A 83 -6.83 5.49 11.55
CA THR A 83 -6.38 6.73 12.19
C THR A 83 -5.22 6.47 13.14
N ALA A 84 -4.44 7.51 13.47
CA ALA A 84 -3.37 7.37 14.46
C ALA A 84 -3.88 6.88 15.82
N ARG A 85 -5.06 7.34 16.25
CA ARG A 85 -5.66 6.93 17.53
C ARG A 85 -6.05 5.46 17.55
N GLU A 86 -6.58 4.95 16.45
CA GLU A 86 -6.90 3.52 16.30
C GLU A 86 -5.62 2.68 16.17
N ALA A 87 -4.63 3.17 15.42
CA ALA A 87 -3.33 2.52 15.27
C ALA A 87 -2.62 2.31 16.61
N LEU A 88 -2.64 3.30 17.51
CA LEU A 88 -2.05 3.16 18.86
C LEU A 88 -2.72 2.08 19.71
N ARG A 89 -3.95 1.66 19.37
CA ARG A 89 -4.69 0.59 20.06
C ARG A 89 -4.53 -0.78 19.39
N HIS A 90 -3.76 -0.86 18.30
CA HIS A 90 -3.59 -2.06 17.51
C HIS A 90 -2.88 -3.20 18.30
N PRO A 91 -3.25 -4.48 18.10
CA PRO A 91 -2.60 -5.64 18.73
C PRO A 91 -1.07 -5.62 18.66
N PHE A 92 -0.53 -5.15 17.53
CA PHE A 92 0.90 -4.94 17.34
C PHE A 92 1.57 -4.14 18.48
N PHE A 93 0.90 -3.10 18.99
CA PHE A 93 1.40 -2.30 20.11
C PHE A 93 0.89 -2.77 21.48
N THR A 94 -0.27 -3.42 21.56
CA THR A 94 -0.91 -3.74 22.85
C THR A 94 -0.57 -5.13 23.38
N GLN A 95 -0.31 -6.12 22.52
CA GLN A 95 0.04 -7.48 22.96
C GLN A 95 1.51 -7.64 23.38
N GLY A 96 2.39 -6.70 22.98
CA GLY A 96 3.80 -6.68 23.40
C GLY A 96 4.04 -6.17 24.82
N PHE A 97 3.09 -5.47 25.44
CA PHE A 97 3.26 -4.89 26.78
C PHE A 97 3.25 -5.91 27.92
N TRP A 98 2.71 -7.11 27.72
CA TRP A 98 2.61 -8.14 28.76
C TRP A 98 3.80 -9.12 28.79
N ARG A 99 4.80 -8.95 27.92
CA ARG A 99 6.01 -9.79 27.87
C ARG A 99 7.28 -9.08 28.36
N ARG A 100 7.16 -8.11 29.27
CA ARG A 100 8.29 -7.51 29.98
C ARG A 100 8.06 -7.54 31.48
#